data_AF-A0A967WMR6-F1
#
_entry.id   AF-A0A967WMR6-F1
#
_cell.length_a   1.000
_cell.length_b   1.000
_cell.length_c   1.000
_cell.angle_alpha   90.00
_cell.angle_beta   90.00
_cell.angle_gamma   90.00
#
_symmetry.space_group_name_H-M   'P 1'
#
loop_
_entity.id
_entity.type
_entity.pdbx_description
1 polymer ?
#
loop_
_entity_poly.entity_id
_entity_poly.type
_entity_poly.pdbx_seq_one_letter_code
_entity_poly.pdbx_strand_id
1 'polypeptide(L)'
;DITEAYLQIEEWAVRWREYQLRNSTEQAMTVLVEHPRTAHYDLYETPQPKERTGEHLRFEVDVPARGEDTLRVHERRLLSRREELQKQSYEGLQRYLQQGLLDRDAYDQVTGLMALWEKIAEDEKQLQKTDQERQKVYQAQQQIQGNMGALSATGKEGALRTRYVEQLEATEDQLRSLDQREAKLRAAIESAKEEVNERIAALG
;
A
#
# COMPACT_ATOMS: atom_id res chain seq x y z
N ASP A 1 4.36 -5.33 -12.63
CA ASP A 1 5.38 -4.29 -12.88
C ASP A 1 5.29 -3.15 -11.89
N ILE A 2 6.39 -2.41 -11.69
CA ILE A 2 6.42 -1.19 -10.87
C ILE A 2 6.68 0.00 -11.79
N THR A 3 5.94 1.10 -11.63
CA THR A 3 6.11 2.31 -12.45
C THR A 3 5.66 3.55 -11.67
N GLU A 4 6.51 4.59 -11.62
CA GLU A 4 6.19 5.90 -11.01
C GLU A 4 5.55 5.82 -9.60
N ALA A 5 6.05 4.92 -8.74
CA ALA A 5 5.52 4.64 -7.39
C ALA A 5 4.20 3.84 -7.31
N TYR A 6 3.86 3.08 -8.35
CA TYR A 6 2.70 2.20 -8.35
C TYR A 6 3.06 0.77 -8.79
N LEU A 7 2.31 -0.19 -8.26
CA LEU A 7 2.23 -1.55 -8.77
C LEU A 7 1.17 -1.62 -9.86
N GLN A 8 1.57 -2.05 -11.06
CA GLN A 8 0.66 -2.52 -12.09
C GLN A 8 0.52 -4.03 -11.94
N ILE A 9 -0.72 -4.45 -11.65
CA ILE A 9 -1.08 -5.86 -11.49
C ILE A 9 -2.02 -6.23 -12.62
N GLU A 10 -1.65 -7.29 -13.35
CA GLU A 10 -2.45 -7.88 -14.39
C GLU A 10 -2.80 -9.31 -14.04
N GLU A 11 -4.09 -9.64 -14.06
CA GLU A 11 -4.59 -10.97 -13.75
C GLU A 11 -5.71 -11.36 -14.70
N TRP A 12 -5.83 -12.67 -14.96
CA TRP A 12 -6.95 -13.20 -15.73
C TRP A 12 -8.08 -13.58 -14.78
N ALA A 13 -9.20 -12.88 -14.87
CA ALA A 13 -10.45 -13.36 -14.29
C ALA A 13 -11.00 -14.47 -15.19
N VAL A 14 -10.89 -15.71 -14.74
CA VAL A 14 -11.40 -16.88 -15.46
C VAL A 14 -12.72 -17.33 -14.85
N ARG A 15 -13.69 -17.59 -15.72
CA ARG A 15 -14.96 -18.21 -15.36
C ARG A 15 -15.22 -19.39 -16.26
N TRP A 16 -16.01 -20.33 -15.77
CA TRP A 16 -16.37 -21.50 -16.54
C TRP A 16 -17.82 -21.92 -16.31
N ARG A 17 -18.40 -22.56 -17.30
CA ARG A 17 -19.70 -23.22 -17.22
C ARG A 17 -19.60 -24.57 -17.91
N GLU A 18 -20.01 -25.60 -17.19
CA GLU A 18 -20.10 -26.96 -17.70
C GLU A 18 -21.56 -27.29 -18.05
N TYR A 19 -21.76 -27.83 -19.24
CA TYR A 19 -23.03 -28.34 -19.72
C TYR A 19 -22.89 -29.85 -19.89
N GLN A 20 -23.61 -30.60 -19.06
CA GLN A 20 -23.67 -32.06 -19.16
C GLN A 20 -24.90 -32.43 -19.98
N LEU A 21 -24.66 -33.14 -21.08
CA LEU A 21 -25.70 -33.56 -21.99
C LEU A 21 -25.84 -35.08 -21.93
N ARG A 22 -27.07 -35.54 -21.74
CA ARG A 22 -27.40 -36.96 -21.75
C ARG A 22 -28.42 -37.25 -22.84
N ASN A 23 -28.07 -38.14 -23.75
CA ASN A 23 -28.95 -38.59 -24.80
C ASN A 23 -29.63 -39.90 -24.35
N SER A 24 -30.93 -39.84 -24.10
CA SER A 24 -31.73 -41.00 -23.72
C SER A 24 -32.25 -41.81 -24.91
N THR A 25 -32.02 -41.34 -26.15
CA THR A 25 -32.53 -41.96 -27.38
C THR A 25 -31.57 -43.02 -27.94
N GLU A 26 -32.05 -43.77 -28.94
CA GLU A 26 -31.30 -44.85 -29.59
C GLU A 26 -30.45 -44.39 -30.78
N GLN A 27 -30.48 -43.09 -31.10
CA GLN A 27 -29.72 -42.49 -32.20
C GLN A 27 -28.77 -41.42 -31.64
N ALA A 28 -27.63 -41.22 -32.29
CA ALA A 28 -26.75 -40.10 -31.95
C ALA A 28 -27.47 -38.78 -32.25
N MET A 29 -27.27 -37.77 -31.39
CA MET A 29 -27.91 -36.46 -31.49
C MET A 29 -26.88 -35.35 -31.44
N THR A 30 -26.97 -34.40 -32.35
CA THR A 30 -26.25 -33.12 -32.24
C THR A 30 -27.13 -32.13 -31.49
N VAL A 31 -26.66 -31.68 -30.34
CA VAL A 31 -27.37 -30.72 -29.49
C VAL A 31 -26.70 -29.36 -29.62
N LEU A 32 -27.52 -28.33 -29.86
CA LEU A 32 -27.07 -26.94 -29.87
C LEU A 32 -27.21 -26.35 -28.47
N VAL A 33 -26.09 -26.11 -27.80
CA VAL A 33 -26.05 -25.48 -26.48
C VAL A 33 -25.94 -23.98 -26.65
N GLU A 34 -26.93 -23.25 -26.13
CA GLU A 34 -26.92 -21.78 -26.09
C GLU A 34 -26.28 -21.28 -24.79
N HIS A 35 -25.21 -20.51 -24.93
CA HIS A 35 -24.46 -19.91 -23.83
C HIS A 35 -24.56 -18.38 -23.89
N PRO A 36 -24.95 -17.69 -22.80
CA PRO A 36 -25.04 -16.24 -22.80
C PRO A 36 -23.66 -15.61 -22.95
N ARG A 37 -23.53 -14.68 -23.90
CA ARG A 37 -22.30 -13.92 -24.11
C ARG A 37 -22.17 -12.88 -23.00
N THR A 38 -21.01 -12.83 -22.36
CA THR A 38 -20.71 -11.73 -21.43
C THR A 38 -19.78 -10.73 -22.06
N ALA A 39 -20.12 -9.46 -21.88
CA ALA A 39 -19.32 -8.35 -22.36
C ALA A 39 -17.90 -8.39 -21.76
N HIS A 40 -16.90 -8.06 -22.60
CA HIS A 40 -15.49 -7.98 -22.22
C HIS A 40 -14.82 -9.29 -21.77
N TYR A 41 -15.45 -10.43 -22.01
CA TYR A 41 -14.84 -11.75 -21.83
C TYR A 41 -14.58 -12.39 -23.20
N ASP A 42 -13.41 -13.03 -23.30
CA ASP A 42 -13.01 -13.80 -24.46
C ASP A 42 -13.06 -15.30 -24.15
N LEU A 43 -13.39 -16.10 -25.17
CA LEU A 43 -13.28 -17.56 -25.07
C LEU A 43 -11.81 -17.96 -24.89
N TYR A 44 -11.56 -18.83 -23.93
CA TYR A 44 -10.25 -19.41 -23.63
C TYR A 44 -10.43 -20.91 -23.45
N GLU A 45 -9.51 -21.77 -23.89
CA GLU A 45 -9.61 -23.24 -23.72
C GLU A 45 -11.03 -23.81 -23.96
N THR A 46 -11.70 -23.30 -25.00
CA THR A 46 -13.10 -23.59 -25.33
C THR A 46 -13.19 -23.85 -26.83
N PRO A 47 -14.00 -24.83 -27.29
CA PRO A 47 -14.27 -25.02 -28.71
C PRO A 47 -14.77 -23.75 -29.38
N GLN A 48 -14.58 -23.61 -30.69
CA GLN A 48 -15.18 -22.50 -31.41
C GLN A 48 -16.71 -22.67 -31.46
N PRO A 49 -17.49 -21.64 -31.15
CA PRO A 49 -18.94 -21.71 -31.30
C PRO A 49 -19.29 -21.78 -32.79
N LYS A 50 -20.33 -22.54 -33.11
CA LYS A 50 -20.90 -22.62 -34.46
C LYS A 50 -21.52 -21.29 -34.88
N GLU A 51 -22.18 -20.61 -33.95
CA GLU A 51 -22.85 -19.35 -34.19
C GLU A 51 -22.53 -18.35 -33.07
N ARG A 52 -22.32 -17.09 -33.45
CA ARG A 52 -22.12 -15.97 -32.53
C ARG A 52 -23.16 -14.90 -32.82
N THR A 53 -23.97 -14.55 -31.84
CA THR A 53 -24.94 -13.46 -31.91
C THR A 53 -24.54 -12.33 -30.95
N GLY A 54 -25.36 -11.27 -30.88
CA GLY A 54 -25.15 -10.17 -29.93
C GLY A 54 -25.18 -10.64 -28.48
N GLU A 55 -26.07 -11.58 -28.17
CA GLU A 55 -26.35 -12.01 -26.79
C GLU A 55 -25.88 -13.43 -26.47
N HIS A 56 -25.63 -14.28 -27.47
CA HIS A 56 -25.35 -15.70 -27.26
C HIS A 56 -24.21 -16.24 -28.12
N LEU A 57 -23.54 -17.26 -27.59
CA LEU A 57 -22.61 -18.14 -28.28
C LEU A 57 -23.27 -19.53 -28.33
N ARG A 58 -23.34 -20.14 -29.51
CA ARG A 58 -23.97 -21.46 -29.67
C ARG A 58 -22.94 -22.50 -30.06
N PHE A 59 -22.93 -23.60 -29.32
CA PHE A 59 -21.98 -24.69 -29.48
C PHE A 59 -22.72 -25.94 -29.92
N GLU A 60 -22.18 -26.65 -30.90
CA GLU A 60 -22.66 -27.99 -31.23
C GLU A 60 -21.91 -29.03 -30.41
N VAL A 61 -22.67 -29.95 -29.84
CA VAL A 61 -22.16 -31.09 -29.08
C VAL A 61 -22.80 -32.34 -29.62
N ASP A 62 -21.98 -33.28 -30.08
CA ASP A 62 -22.44 -34.56 -30.60
C ASP A 62 -22.53 -35.58 -29.46
N VAL A 63 -23.75 -35.94 -29.10
CA VAL A 63 -24.03 -36.86 -27.98
C VAL A 63 -24.42 -38.24 -28.53
N PRO A 64 -23.62 -39.30 -28.27
CA PRO A 64 -23.88 -40.63 -28.81
C PRO A 64 -25.20 -41.22 -28.29
N ALA A 65 -25.74 -42.20 -29.03
CA ALA A 65 -26.95 -42.94 -28.63
C ALA A 65 -26.79 -43.54 -27.24
N ARG A 66 -27.81 -43.36 -26.38
CA ARG A 66 -27.79 -43.80 -24.97
C ARG A 66 -26.59 -43.31 -24.15
N GLY A 67 -25.85 -42.31 -24.64
CA GLY A 67 -24.61 -41.82 -24.04
C GLY A 67 -24.72 -40.41 -23.47
N GLU A 68 -23.57 -39.89 -23.10
CA GLU A 68 -23.41 -38.54 -22.53
C GLU A 68 -22.18 -37.86 -23.14
N ASP A 69 -22.21 -36.53 -23.14
CA ASP A 69 -21.06 -35.70 -23.49
C ASP A 69 -21.09 -34.41 -22.67
N THR A 70 -19.95 -33.73 -22.56
CA THR A 70 -19.78 -32.55 -21.73
C THR A 70 -19.13 -31.42 -22.51
N LEU A 71 -19.83 -30.29 -22.59
CA LEU A 71 -19.28 -29.04 -23.09
C LEU A 71 -18.80 -28.18 -21.93
N ARG A 72 -17.51 -27.82 -21.96
CA ARG A 72 -16.91 -26.84 -21.04
C ARG A 72 -16.69 -25.53 -21.78
N VAL A 73 -17.35 -24.48 -21.31
CA VAL A 73 -17.16 -23.11 -21.80
C VAL A 73 -16.35 -22.36 -20.75
N HIS A 74 -15.08 -22.09 -21.05
CA HIS A 74 -14.21 -21.22 -20.28
C HIS A 74 -14.09 -19.86 -20.96
N GLU A 75 -14.18 -18.81 -20.14
CA GLU A 75 -14.06 -17.44 -20.58
C GLU A 75 -13.11 -16.71 -19.65
N ARG A 76 -12.31 -15.81 -20.21
CA ARG A 76 -11.39 -14.99 -19.43
C ARG A 76 -11.49 -13.52 -19.79
N ARG A 77 -11.18 -12.67 -18.84
CA ARG A 77 -10.98 -11.24 -19.03
C ARG A 77 -9.69 -10.81 -18.36
N LEU A 78 -8.88 -10.02 -19.06
CA LEU A 78 -7.72 -9.37 -18.46
C LEU A 78 -8.22 -8.25 -17.56
N LEU A 79 -7.87 -8.34 -16.28
CA LEU A 79 -8.03 -7.26 -15.32
C LEU A 79 -6.67 -6.60 -15.14
N SER A 80 -6.64 -5.28 -15.27
CA SER A 80 -5.47 -4.46 -14.98
C SER A 80 -5.86 -3.43 -13.93
N ARG A 81 -5.03 -3.31 -12.90
CA ARG A 81 -5.20 -2.29 -11.85
C ARG A 81 -3.85 -1.69 -11.47
N ARG A 82 -3.90 -0.44 -11.04
CA ARG A 82 -2.76 0.31 -10.55
C ARG A 82 -2.97 0.58 -9.06
N GLU A 83 -2.01 0.18 -8.24
CA GLU A 83 -2.06 0.36 -6.79
C GLU A 83 -0.86 1.18 -6.31
N GLU A 84 -1.09 2.15 -5.44
CA GLU A 84 0.00 2.97 -4.88
C GLU A 84 0.89 2.13 -3.96
N LEU A 85 2.21 2.21 -4.13
CA LEU A 85 3.17 1.50 -3.29
C LEU A 85 3.04 1.88 -1.81
N GLN A 86 2.81 3.15 -1.52
CA GLN A 86 2.70 3.66 -0.15
C GLN A 86 1.46 3.14 0.59
N LYS A 87 0.43 2.72 -0.13
CA LYS A 87 -0.82 2.16 0.44
C LYS A 87 -0.78 0.64 0.59
N GLN A 88 0.35 0.01 0.25
CA GLN A 88 0.52 -1.42 0.38
C GLN A 88 0.75 -1.85 1.82
N SER A 89 0.58 -3.15 2.04
CA SER A 89 0.89 -3.80 3.32
C SER A 89 1.83 -4.98 3.07
N TYR A 90 2.66 -5.30 4.06
CA TYR A 90 3.56 -6.45 3.98
C TYR A 90 2.80 -7.76 3.73
N GLU A 91 1.62 -7.92 4.34
CA GLU A 91 0.76 -9.08 4.12
C GLU A 91 0.24 -9.15 2.67
N GLY A 92 -0.19 -8.01 2.12
CA GLY A 92 -0.64 -7.90 0.73
C GLY A 92 0.45 -8.27 -0.26
N LEU A 93 1.66 -7.72 -0.08
CA LEU A 93 2.82 -8.03 -0.94
C LEU A 93 3.25 -9.49 -0.83
N GLN A 94 3.21 -10.06 0.38
CA GLN A 94 3.49 -11.48 0.57
C GLN A 94 2.46 -12.36 -0.15
N ARG A 95 1.19 -11.95 -0.15
CA ARG A 95 0.13 -12.63 -0.91
C ARG A 95 0.40 -12.55 -2.41
N TYR A 96 0.80 -11.40 -2.94
CA TYR A 96 1.16 -11.26 -4.36
C TYR A 96 2.35 -12.13 -4.74
N LEU A 97 3.37 -12.21 -3.89
CA LEU A 97 4.52 -13.11 -4.08
C LEU A 97 4.08 -14.58 -4.12
N GLN A 98 3.20 -15.00 -3.20
CA GLN A 98 2.67 -16.37 -3.16
C GLN A 98 1.79 -16.71 -4.37
N GLN A 99 1.06 -15.73 -4.91
CA GLN A 99 0.22 -15.88 -6.10
C GLN A 99 1.01 -15.78 -7.41
N GLY A 100 2.32 -15.49 -7.35
CA GLY A 100 3.16 -15.28 -8.53
C GLY A 100 2.85 -13.98 -9.29
N LEU A 101 2.12 -13.04 -8.66
CA LEU A 101 1.82 -11.72 -9.22
C LEU A 101 2.98 -10.73 -9.02
N LEU A 102 3.90 -11.04 -8.11
CA LEU A 102 5.09 -10.25 -7.81
C LEU A 102 6.27 -11.21 -7.71
N ASP A 103 7.39 -10.87 -8.33
CA ASP A 103 8.63 -11.65 -8.17
C ASP A 103 9.36 -11.27 -6.86
N ARG A 104 10.44 -11.99 -6.56
CA ARG A 104 11.17 -11.81 -5.31
C ARG A 104 11.93 -10.47 -5.27
N ASP A 105 12.49 -10.04 -6.39
CA ASP A 105 13.29 -8.82 -6.46
C ASP A 105 12.40 -7.59 -6.27
N ALA A 106 11.27 -7.54 -6.98
CA ALA A 106 10.26 -6.51 -6.82
C ALA A 106 9.67 -6.49 -5.40
N TYR A 107 9.46 -7.66 -4.77
CA TYR A 107 9.06 -7.75 -3.37
C TYR A 107 10.10 -7.10 -2.43
N ASP A 108 11.38 -7.47 -2.57
CA ASP A 108 12.44 -6.95 -1.71
C ASP A 108 12.64 -5.42 -1.93
N GLN A 109 12.45 -4.92 -3.16
CA GLN A 109 12.49 -3.50 -3.48
C GLN A 109 11.34 -2.70 -2.84
N VAL A 110 10.10 -3.19 -2.98
CA VAL A 110 8.92 -2.51 -2.41
C VAL A 110 8.95 -2.53 -0.89
N THR A 111 9.34 -3.66 -0.28
CA THR A 111 9.48 -3.74 1.18
C THR A 111 10.58 -2.81 1.70
N GLY A 112 11.67 -2.62 0.95
CA GLY A 112 12.69 -1.61 1.24
C GLY A 112 12.14 -0.18 1.22
N LEU A 113 11.30 0.17 0.23
CA LEU A 113 10.61 1.47 0.18
C LEU A 113 9.66 1.67 1.36
N MET A 114 8.89 0.63 1.72
CA MET A 114 7.99 0.69 2.87
C MET A 114 8.73 0.98 4.17
N ALA A 115 9.88 0.33 4.41
CA ALA A 115 10.70 0.59 5.58
C ALA A 115 11.21 2.04 5.64
N LEU A 116 11.53 2.65 4.49
CA LEU A 116 11.92 4.07 4.43
C LEU A 116 10.76 5.00 4.76
N TRP A 117 9.55 4.75 4.25
CA TRP A 117 8.36 5.53 4.61
C TRP A 117 8.02 5.41 6.09
N GLU A 118 8.13 4.21 6.68
CA GLU A 118 7.94 4.01 8.11
C GLU A 118 8.96 4.79 8.94
N LYS A 119 10.23 4.79 8.52
CA LYS A 119 11.29 5.58 9.15
C LYS A 119 11.00 7.09 9.08
N ILE A 120 10.60 7.59 7.91
CA ILE A 120 10.20 9.00 7.74
C ILE A 120 9.05 9.35 8.69
N ALA A 121 8.01 8.52 8.75
CA ALA A 121 6.85 8.77 9.60
C ALA A 121 7.22 8.77 11.10
N GLU A 122 8.11 7.87 11.54
CA GLU A 122 8.59 7.87 12.92
C GLU A 122 9.47 9.09 13.22
N ASP A 123 10.38 9.47 12.32
CA ASP A 123 11.22 10.66 12.51
C ASP A 123 10.37 11.95 12.53
N GLU A 124 9.35 12.07 11.69
CA GLU A 124 8.39 13.18 11.70
C GLU A 124 7.59 13.25 13.02
N LYS A 125 7.18 12.11 13.55
CA LYS A 125 6.53 12.02 14.87
C LYS A 125 7.47 12.43 16.00
N GLN A 126 8.74 12.05 15.94
CA GLN A 126 9.75 12.47 16.91
C GLN A 126 10.07 13.96 16.81
N LEU A 127 10.05 14.52 15.59
CA LEU A 127 10.21 15.94 15.33
C LEU A 127 9.07 16.72 15.99
N GLN A 128 7.82 16.30 15.79
CA GLN A 128 6.66 16.91 16.42
C GLN A 128 6.72 16.88 17.96
N LYS A 129 7.20 15.76 18.55
CA LYS A 129 7.41 15.68 20.01
C LYS A 129 8.50 16.65 20.49
N THR A 130 9.60 16.76 19.75
CA THR A 130 10.70 17.68 20.04
C THR A 130 10.21 19.12 20.03
N ASP A 131 9.38 19.49 19.06
CA ASP A 131 8.74 20.81 18.99
C ASP A 131 7.82 21.10 20.18
N GLN A 132 7.03 20.11 20.60
CA GLN A 132 6.16 20.25 21.78
C GLN A 132 6.98 20.40 23.08
N GLU A 133 8.08 19.66 23.21
CA GLU A 133 9.01 19.79 24.34
C GLU A 133 9.64 21.18 24.37
N ARG A 134 10.13 21.67 23.22
CA ARG A 134 10.69 23.02 23.08
C ARG A 134 9.70 24.09 23.51
N GLN A 135 8.45 23.99 23.07
CA GLN A 135 7.41 24.96 23.45
C GLN A 135 7.15 24.98 24.97
N LYS A 136 7.19 23.83 25.64
CA LYS A 136 7.04 23.76 27.11
C LYS A 136 8.23 24.42 27.82
N VAL A 137 9.45 24.25 27.30
CA VAL A 137 10.65 24.88 27.88
C VAL A 137 10.55 26.41 27.73
N TYR A 138 10.15 26.92 26.57
CA TYR A 138 9.95 28.37 26.39
C TYR A 138 8.89 28.94 27.33
N GLN A 139 7.77 28.24 27.52
CA GLN A 139 6.73 28.68 28.47
C GLN A 139 7.27 28.70 29.92
N ALA A 140 8.06 27.70 30.31
CA ALA A 140 8.69 27.67 31.62
C ALA A 140 9.68 28.84 31.80
N GLN A 141 10.50 29.14 30.79
CA GLN A 141 11.40 30.30 30.81
C GLN A 141 10.64 31.62 30.99
N GLN A 142 9.56 31.83 30.23
CA GLN A 142 8.73 33.03 30.36
C GLN A 142 8.14 33.16 31.77
N GLN A 143 7.68 32.06 32.37
CA GLN A 143 7.18 32.05 33.75
C GLN A 143 8.29 32.40 34.75
N ILE A 144 9.50 31.84 34.60
CA ILE A 144 10.64 32.14 35.47
C ILE A 144 11.04 33.61 35.36
N GLN A 145 11.14 34.14 34.13
CA GLN A 145 11.45 35.55 33.88
C GLN A 145 10.40 36.48 34.49
N GLY A 146 9.11 36.16 34.34
CA GLY A 146 8.01 36.89 34.96
C GLY A 146 8.08 36.89 36.50
N ASN A 147 8.33 35.72 37.10
CA ASN A 147 8.48 35.58 38.56
C ASN A 147 9.70 36.35 39.09
N MET A 148 10.79 36.40 38.32
CA MET A 148 12.03 37.08 38.72
C MET A 148 11.90 38.61 38.73
N GLY A 149 11.06 39.17 37.86
CA GLY A 149 10.83 40.62 37.78
C GLY A 149 10.30 41.25 39.07
N ALA A 150 9.65 40.46 39.93
CA ALA A 150 9.05 40.91 41.18
C ALA A 150 9.97 40.74 42.41
N LEU A 151 11.13 40.10 42.29
CA LEU A 151 12.01 39.76 43.42
C LEU A 151 13.12 40.79 43.66
N SER A 152 13.36 41.13 44.94
CA SER A 152 14.51 41.95 45.36
C SER A 152 15.84 41.24 45.13
N ALA A 153 16.90 42.04 44.94
CA ALA A 153 18.28 41.55 44.74
C ALA A 153 18.96 41.09 46.05
N THR A 154 18.38 41.39 47.22
CA THR A 154 19.02 41.13 48.53
C THR A 154 18.16 40.25 49.43
N GLY A 155 18.80 39.63 50.44
CA GLY A 155 18.11 38.79 51.41
C GLY A 155 17.57 37.47 50.82
N LYS A 156 16.46 36.97 51.39
CA LYS A 156 15.86 35.69 50.97
C LYS A 156 15.36 35.70 49.51
N GLU A 157 14.93 36.86 49.02
CA GLU A 157 14.49 37.05 47.63
C GLU A 157 15.66 37.00 46.63
N GLY A 158 16.83 37.53 47.00
CA GLY A 158 18.05 37.41 46.19
C GLY A 158 18.54 35.95 46.06
N ALA A 159 18.38 35.14 47.09
CA ALA A 159 18.67 33.70 47.03
C ALA A 159 17.72 32.95 46.08
N LEU A 160 16.42 33.30 46.07
CA LEU A 160 15.45 32.77 45.11
C LEU A 160 15.77 33.19 43.68
N ARG A 161 16.17 34.45 43.48
CA ARG A 161 16.61 34.97 42.18
C ARG A 161 17.80 34.16 41.63
N THR A 162 18.77 33.83 42.48
CA THR A 162 19.93 33.02 42.08
C THR A 162 19.51 31.64 41.57
N ARG A 163 18.59 30.95 42.27
CA ARG A 163 18.05 29.65 41.82
C ARG A 163 17.32 29.74 40.49
N TYR A 164 16.58 30.82 40.24
CA TYR A 164 15.91 31.02 38.97
C TYR A 164 16.89 31.27 37.81
N VAL A 165 18.02 31.94 38.05
CA VAL A 165 19.09 32.09 37.05
C VAL A 165 19.69 30.72 36.71
N GLU A 166 20.03 29.90 37.71
CA GLU A 166 20.52 28.53 37.49
C GLU A 166 19.51 27.68 36.69
N GLN A 167 18.21 27.83 37.00
CA GLN A 167 17.15 27.14 36.24
C GLN A 167 17.08 27.64 34.79
N LEU A 168 17.23 28.94 34.54
CA LEU A 168 17.28 29.49 33.19
C LEU A 168 18.48 28.95 32.41
N GLU A 169 19.67 28.91 33.01
CA GLU A 169 20.86 28.31 32.39
C GLU A 169 20.63 26.84 32.01
N ALA A 170 20.04 26.05 32.91
CA ALA A 170 19.69 24.65 32.62
C ALA A 170 18.67 24.52 31.47
N THR A 171 17.71 25.45 31.37
CA THR A 171 16.76 25.45 30.23
C THR A 171 17.42 25.84 28.91
N GLU A 172 18.43 26.72 28.91
CA GLU A 172 19.21 27.04 27.70
C GLU A 172 19.99 25.82 27.20
N ASP A 173 20.60 25.05 28.11
CA ASP A 173 21.22 23.77 27.77
C ASP A 173 20.22 22.78 27.16
N GLN A 174 19.01 22.69 27.74
CA GLN A 174 17.96 21.85 27.21
C GLN A 174 17.51 22.29 25.81
N LEU A 175 17.32 23.59 25.58
CA LEU A 175 16.96 24.13 24.26
C LEU A 175 18.03 23.82 23.21
N ARG A 176 19.32 24.01 23.53
CA ARG A 176 20.43 23.63 22.64
C ARG A 176 20.39 22.15 22.26
N SER A 177 20.11 21.28 23.23
CA SER A 177 19.99 19.85 22.95
C SER A 177 18.77 19.53 22.06
N LEU A 178 17.65 20.21 22.25
CA LEU A 178 16.45 20.05 21.43
C LEU A 178 16.69 20.52 20.00
N ASP A 179 17.38 21.66 19.80
CA ASP A 179 17.73 22.19 18.48
C ASP A 179 18.65 21.24 17.71
N GLN A 180 19.65 20.65 18.38
CA GLN A 180 20.51 19.63 17.77
C GLN A 180 19.72 18.39 17.35
N ARG A 181 18.78 17.95 18.18
CA ARG A 181 17.90 16.81 17.88
C ARG A 181 16.98 17.13 16.70
N GLU A 182 16.39 18.31 16.67
CA GLU A 182 15.54 18.80 15.57
C GLU A 182 16.32 18.79 14.25
N ALA A 183 17.51 19.38 14.24
CA ALA A 183 18.38 19.41 13.05
C ALA A 183 18.73 18.01 12.54
N LYS A 184 19.05 17.09 13.46
CA LYS A 184 19.37 15.70 13.12
C LYS A 184 18.17 14.95 12.53
N LEU A 185 16.97 15.12 13.12
CA LEU A 185 15.75 14.50 12.62
C LEU A 185 15.38 15.04 11.23
N ARG A 186 15.46 16.37 11.03
CA ARG A 186 15.20 16.98 9.72
C ARG A 186 16.15 16.46 8.65
N ALA A 187 17.45 16.38 8.95
CA ALA A 187 18.44 15.84 8.02
C ALA A 187 18.18 14.35 7.69
N ALA A 188 17.77 13.55 8.68
CA ALA A 188 17.43 12.14 8.48
C ALA A 188 16.17 11.96 7.60
N ILE A 189 15.14 12.79 7.82
CA ILE A 189 13.91 12.80 7.02
C ILE A 189 14.24 13.14 5.57
N GLU A 190 14.99 14.21 5.32
CA GLU A 190 15.32 14.62 3.95
C GLU A 190 16.19 13.58 3.24
N SER A 191 17.20 13.04 3.92
CA SER A 191 18.02 11.95 3.36
C SER A 191 17.19 10.70 3.02
N ALA A 192 16.23 10.33 3.87
CA ALA A 192 15.36 9.20 3.59
C ALA A 192 14.39 9.48 2.42
N LYS A 193 13.90 10.71 2.27
CA LYS A 193 13.06 11.12 1.13
C LYS A 193 13.84 11.09 -0.18
N GLU A 194 15.10 11.55 -0.17
CA GLU A 194 16.00 11.45 -1.32
C GLU A 194 16.21 9.99 -1.71
N GLU A 195 16.49 9.11 -0.74
CA GLU A 195 16.65 7.67 -0.99
C GLU A 195 15.38 7.02 -1.55
N VAL A 196 14.19 7.41 -1.07
CA VAL A 196 12.90 6.97 -1.63
C VAL A 196 12.78 7.39 -3.10
N ASN A 197 13.08 8.64 -3.41
CA ASN A 197 12.98 9.15 -4.78
C ASN A 197 13.97 8.45 -5.72
N GLU A 198 15.20 8.22 -5.27
CA GLU A 198 16.22 7.47 -6.02
C GLU A 198 15.78 6.04 -6.30
N ARG A 199 15.26 5.35 -5.29
CA ARG A 199 14.74 3.98 -5.44
C ARG A 199 13.55 3.93 -6.38
N ILE A 200 12.59 4.85 -6.27
CA ILE A 200 11.45 4.91 -7.20
C ILE A 200 11.92 5.16 -8.64
N ALA A 201 12.89 6.06 -8.83
CA ALA A 201 13.45 6.35 -10.15
C ALA A 201 14.22 5.16 -10.74
N ALA A 202 14.81 4.30 -9.91
CA ALA A 202 15.48 3.08 -10.37
C ALA A 202 14.52 1.94 -10.72
N LEU A 203 13.25 2.02 -10.30
CA LEU A 203 12.21 1.02 -10.54
C LEU A 203 11.37 1.29 -11.80
N GLY A 204 11.46 2.49 -12.38
CA GLY A 204 10.79 2.90 -13.61
C GLY A 204 11.75 3.00 -14.79
#